data_AF-A0AA39RE70-F1
#
_entry.id   AF-A0AA39RE70-F1
#
_cell.length_a   1.000
_cell.length_b   1.000
_cell.length_c   1.000
_cell.angle_alpha   90.00
_cell.angle_beta   90.00
_cell.angle_gamma   90.00
#
_symmetry.space_group_name_H-M   'P 1'
#
loop_
_entity.id
_entity.type
_entity.pdbx_description
1 polymer ?
#
loop_
_entity_poly.entity_id
_entity_poly.type
_entity_poly.pdbx_seq_one_letter_code
_entity_poly.pdbx_strand_id
1 'polypeptide(L)'
;MLTSFPAVTGRLQKNDKGQWMIKCNDAGVRMVEARARGSVEEWLKNVDREKELKLIHWEDMFQKLYFWSTFYVQVTEFEGGGLAIGFSCIHLLADPICAITLIKAWADTTLAGTLHTPLFFHPLPPRRLGNKTPNHEPYTALINHYKSSIDQTLSTIPPLSTNNGKNATITLSFTDPMVRACMAMARTPGAPPHTSHDLSPFEALAGLFWVCLSEIKGLHGNQLLDMSICLDTRKVLGLDKGYFGNCMVYNKVLHAEFSDNKNKLSEAARAIRQVVKKMNENEGIMDLIEWLENNDHNSLPLMNGHDLICANLEGLDLYSAVFEDRI
;
A
#
# COMPACT_ATOMS: atom_id res chain seq x y z
N MET A 1 -4.64 24.44 -7.17
CA MET A 1 -4.50 23.06 -6.68
C MET A 1 -4.29 22.11 -7.87
N LEU A 2 -5.32 21.77 -8.66
CA LEU A 2 -5.19 20.78 -9.75
C LEU A 2 -4.20 21.15 -10.85
N THR A 3 -3.95 22.44 -11.09
CA THR A 3 -2.91 22.95 -12.00
C THR A 3 -1.49 22.48 -11.63
N SER A 4 -1.27 22.12 -10.37
CA SER A 4 -0.01 21.56 -9.88
C SER A 4 0.08 20.04 -10.05
N PHE A 5 -0.99 19.39 -10.53
CA PHE A 5 -1.13 17.93 -10.59
C PHE A 5 -1.67 17.47 -11.97
N PRO A 6 -0.93 17.68 -13.07
CA PRO A 6 -1.42 17.39 -14.42
C PRO A 6 -1.75 15.90 -14.66
N ALA A 7 -1.06 14.97 -13.99
CA ALA A 7 -1.37 13.55 -14.10
C ALA A 7 -2.69 13.18 -13.41
N VAL A 8 -3.10 13.95 -12.39
CA VAL A 8 -4.36 13.77 -11.67
C VAL A 8 -5.55 14.18 -12.53
N THR A 9 -5.37 15.16 -13.41
CA THR A 9 -6.41 15.66 -14.34
C THR A 9 -6.36 14.99 -15.72
N GLY A 10 -5.39 14.09 -15.95
CA GLY A 10 -5.16 13.44 -17.23
C GLY A 10 -6.07 12.25 -17.51
N ARG A 11 -5.74 11.51 -18.58
CA ARG A 11 -6.40 10.26 -18.96
C ARG A 11 -5.38 9.17 -19.19
N LEU A 12 -5.71 7.95 -18.74
CA LEU A 12 -4.87 6.78 -18.96
C LEU A 12 -4.95 6.35 -20.44
N GLN A 13 -3.81 6.10 -21.06
CA GLN A 13 -3.70 5.66 -22.45
C GLN A 13 -2.55 4.65 -22.59
N LYS A 14 -2.55 3.85 -23.65
CA LYS A 14 -1.38 3.07 -24.07
C LYS A 14 -0.64 3.77 -25.21
N ASN A 15 0.69 3.79 -25.14
CA ASN A 15 1.53 4.25 -26.26
C ASN A 15 1.55 3.22 -27.40
N ASP A 16 2.25 3.52 -28.49
CA ASP A 16 2.36 2.63 -29.66
C ASP A 16 3.00 1.27 -29.36
N LYS A 17 3.71 1.15 -28.23
CA LYS A 17 4.31 -0.09 -27.73
C LYS A 17 3.39 -0.87 -26.78
N GLY A 18 2.18 -0.36 -26.51
CA GLY A 18 1.23 -0.97 -25.58
C GLY A 18 1.47 -0.64 -24.10
N GLN A 19 2.46 0.20 -23.79
CA GLN A 19 2.82 0.58 -22.42
C GLN A 19 1.87 1.67 -21.91
N TRP A 20 1.50 1.56 -20.63
CA TRP A 20 0.63 2.54 -19.98
C TRP A 20 1.32 3.90 -19.82
N MET A 21 0.58 4.96 -20.10
CA MET A 21 0.99 6.34 -19.93
C MET A 21 -0.20 7.21 -19.54
N ILE A 22 0.08 8.39 -18.99
CA ILE A 22 -0.95 9.39 -18.72
C ILE A 22 -0.81 10.51 -19.73
N LYS A 23 -1.90 10.74 -20.45
CA LYS A 23 -2.05 11.91 -21.29
C LYS A 23 -2.56 13.06 -20.41
N CYS A 24 -1.68 13.99 -20.05
CA CYS A 24 -2.03 15.22 -19.35
C CYS A 24 -2.75 16.16 -20.32
N ASN A 25 -4.08 16.04 -20.39
CA ASN A 25 -4.94 16.76 -21.33
C ASN A 25 -5.96 17.68 -20.65
N ASP A 26 -5.72 18.02 -19.38
CA ASP A 26 -6.58 18.87 -18.55
C ASP A 26 -8.07 18.47 -18.56
N ALA A 27 -8.33 17.17 -18.74
CA ALA A 27 -9.69 16.65 -18.80
C ALA A 27 -10.39 16.62 -17.42
N GLY A 28 -9.69 17.04 -16.36
CA GLY A 28 -10.21 17.23 -15.02
C GLY A 28 -10.37 15.94 -14.22
N VAL A 29 -10.69 16.12 -12.94
CA VAL A 29 -11.04 15.05 -11.98
C VAL A 29 -12.56 14.91 -11.93
N ARG A 30 -13.07 13.68 -11.83
CA ARG A 30 -14.50 13.46 -11.64
C ARG A 30 -14.87 13.63 -10.16
N MET A 31 -15.80 14.54 -9.91
CA MET A 31 -16.30 14.83 -8.57
C MET A 31 -17.79 14.46 -8.49
N VAL A 32 -18.17 13.77 -7.42
CA VAL A 32 -19.55 13.39 -7.12
C VAL A 32 -19.95 14.04 -5.81
N GLU A 33 -21.08 14.72 -5.80
CA GLU A 33 -21.71 15.23 -4.59
C GLU A 33 -22.86 14.30 -4.19
N ALA A 34 -22.90 13.92 -2.91
CA ALA A 34 -23.89 13.00 -2.37
C ALA A 34 -24.40 13.49 -1.01
N ARG A 35 -25.56 12.98 -0.60
CA ARG A 35 -26.15 13.23 0.72
C ARG A 35 -26.50 11.91 1.40
N ALA A 36 -26.10 11.78 2.65
CA ALA A 36 -26.43 10.65 3.51
C ALA A 36 -27.47 11.06 4.54
N ARG A 37 -28.47 10.18 4.76
CA ARG A 37 -29.46 10.37 5.83
C ARG A 37 -28.87 9.95 7.18
N GLY A 38 -29.24 10.66 8.24
CA GLY A 38 -28.70 10.48 9.58
C GLY A 38 -27.33 11.12 9.79
N SER A 39 -26.89 11.18 11.05
CA SER A 39 -25.63 11.81 11.43
C SER A 39 -24.41 10.91 11.19
N VAL A 40 -23.21 11.49 11.21
CA VAL A 40 -21.95 10.74 11.12
C VAL A 40 -21.84 9.73 12.27
N GLU A 41 -22.21 10.10 13.48
CA GLU A 41 -22.16 9.22 14.66
C GLU A 41 -23.11 8.03 14.52
N GLU A 42 -24.29 8.24 13.96
CA GLU A 42 -25.24 7.15 13.69
C GLU A 42 -24.73 6.21 12.61
N TRP A 43 -24.10 6.76 11.57
CA TRP A 43 -23.48 5.97 10.50
C TRP A 43 -22.37 5.07 11.04
N LEU A 44 -21.45 5.63 11.84
CA LEU A 44 -20.29 4.91 12.40
C LEU A 44 -20.67 3.78 13.35
N LYS A 45 -21.85 3.82 14.00
CA LYS A 45 -22.31 2.75 14.91
C LYS A 45 -22.55 1.41 14.22
N ASN A 46 -22.95 1.42 12.94
CA ASN A 46 -23.35 0.22 12.21
C ASN A 46 -22.76 0.18 10.79
N VAL A 47 -21.58 0.77 10.60
CA VAL A 47 -20.93 0.77 9.28
C VAL A 47 -20.41 -0.62 8.94
N ASP A 48 -20.78 -1.12 7.77
CA ASP A 48 -20.25 -2.34 7.18
C ASP A 48 -19.59 -1.99 5.84
N ARG A 49 -18.91 -2.96 5.22
CA ARG A 49 -18.22 -2.75 3.94
C ARG A 49 -19.15 -2.20 2.86
N GLU A 50 -20.40 -2.64 2.79
CA GLU A 50 -21.33 -2.16 1.77
C GLU A 50 -21.70 -0.69 1.98
N LYS A 51 -21.83 -0.26 3.24
CA LYS A 51 -22.03 1.14 3.60
C LYS A 51 -20.78 1.99 3.36
N GLU A 52 -19.59 1.51 3.70
CA GLU A 52 -18.33 2.22 3.40
C GLU A 52 -18.19 2.47 1.89
N LEU A 53 -18.50 1.47 1.06
CA LEU A 53 -18.44 1.58 -0.40
C LEU A 53 -19.45 2.60 -0.97
N LYS A 54 -20.50 2.98 -0.24
CA LYS A 54 -21.41 4.07 -0.66
C LYS A 54 -20.79 5.46 -0.50
N LEU A 55 -19.72 5.60 0.27
CA LEU A 55 -19.01 6.86 0.49
C LEU A 55 -17.91 7.12 -0.54
N ILE A 56 -17.68 6.18 -1.47
CA ILE A 56 -16.62 6.25 -2.48
C ILE A 56 -17.23 6.00 -3.86
N HIS A 57 -16.84 6.80 -4.84
CA HIS A 57 -17.21 6.60 -6.24
C HIS A 57 -16.01 6.09 -7.04
N TRP A 58 -16.23 5.12 -7.92
CA TRP A 58 -15.28 4.68 -8.95
C TRP A 58 -16.05 4.15 -10.16
N GLU A 59 -15.38 4.06 -11.30
CA GLU A 59 -15.93 3.43 -12.51
C GLU A 59 -15.04 2.28 -12.94
N ASP A 60 -15.66 1.16 -13.32
CA ASP A 60 -14.93 0.06 -13.92
C ASP A 60 -14.27 0.52 -15.23
N MET A 61 -13.05 0.05 -15.46
CA MET A 61 -12.30 0.40 -16.66
C MET A 61 -12.89 -0.30 -17.89
N PHE A 62 -13.73 0.41 -18.65
CA PHE A 62 -14.28 -0.08 -19.92
C PHE A 62 -13.32 0.13 -21.11
N GLN A 63 -13.61 -0.48 -22.25
CA GLN A 63 -12.74 -0.49 -23.44
C GLN A 63 -12.35 0.90 -23.97
N LYS A 64 -13.11 1.96 -23.70
CA LYS A 64 -12.80 3.33 -24.14
C LYS A 64 -11.98 4.09 -23.08
N LEU A 65 -10.69 3.78 -23.00
CA LEU A 65 -9.73 4.34 -22.03
C LEU A 65 -9.74 5.88 -21.93
N TYR A 66 -10.01 6.59 -23.03
CA TYR A 66 -10.04 8.06 -23.08
C TYR A 66 -11.06 8.70 -22.13
N PHE A 67 -12.17 8.02 -21.79
CA PHE A 67 -13.17 8.57 -20.88
C PHE A 67 -12.79 8.40 -19.40
N TRP A 68 -11.87 7.49 -19.09
CA TRP A 68 -11.64 7.04 -17.72
C TRP A 68 -10.77 8.04 -16.94
N SER A 69 -11.30 8.57 -15.85
CA SER A 69 -10.59 9.53 -14.99
C SER A 69 -9.53 8.81 -14.16
N THR A 70 -8.34 9.38 -14.04
CA THR A 70 -7.27 8.80 -13.20
C THR A 70 -7.62 8.85 -11.70
N PHE A 71 -8.44 9.82 -11.32
CA PHE A 71 -8.94 10.03 -9.95
C PHE A 71 -10.44 10.34 -9.92
N TYR A 72 -11.09 9.91 -8.85
CA TYR A 72 -12.46 10.26 -8.53
C TYR A 72 -12.53 10.74 -7.08
N VAL A 73 -13.35 11.76 -6.86
CA VAL A 73 -13.64 12.30 -5.53
C VAL A 73 -15.14 12.21 -5.31
N GLN A 74 -15.57 11.72 -4.16
CA GLN A 74 -16.94 11.82 -3.71
C GLN A 74 -16.98 12.63 -2.42
N VAL A 75 -17.83 13.65 -2.39
CA VAL A 75 -18.11 14.46 -1.20
C VAL A 75 -19.52 14.14 -0.74
N THR A 76 -19.65 13.52 0.43
CA THR A 76 -20.93 13.08 0.99
C THR A 76 -21.25 13.89 2.25
N GLU A 77 -22.28 14.71 2.18
CA GLU A 77 -22.79 15.50 3.30
C GLU A 77 -23.80 14.68 4.12
N PHE A 78 -23.68 14.70 5.45
CA PHE A 78 -24.60 14.01 6.36
C PHE A 78 -25.68 14.97 6.89
N GLU A 79 -26.88 14.44 7.12
CA GLU A 79 -27.93 15.20 7.81
C GLU A 79 -27.47 15.58 9.23
N GLY A 80 -27.65 16.84 9.60
CA GLY A 80 -27.16 17.36 10.88
C GLY A 80 -25.69 17.81 10.86
N GLY A 81 -25.01 17.72 9.71
CA GLY A 81 -23.64 18.17 9.52
C GLY A 81 -22.63 17.03 9.51
N GLY A 82 -21.40 17.36 9.12
CA GLY A 82 -20.32 16.40 8.90
C GLY A 82 -20.23 15.94 7.44
N LEU A 83 -19.03 15.48 7.07
CA LEU A 83 -18.67 15.18 5.70
C LEU A 83 -17.85 13.89 5.63
N ALA A 84 -18.10 13.06 4.62
CA ALA A 84 -17.17 12.02 4.17
C ALA A 84 -16.59 12.39 2.80
N ILE A 85 -15.27 12.33 2.70
CA ILE A 85 -14.56 12.50 1.43
C ILE A 85 -14.06 11.12 0.99
N GLY A 86 -14.74 10.55 0.00
CA GLY A 86 -14.31 9.33 -0.67
C GLY A 86 -13.32 9.65 -1.77
N PHE A 87 -12.26 8.86 -1.86
CA PHE A 87 -11.22 9.03 -2.85
C PHE A 87 -10.91 7.70 -3.53
N SER A 88 -10.90 7.67 -4.86
CA SER A 88 -10.51 6.48 -5.61
C SER A 88 -9.57 6.83 -6.76
N CYS A 89 -8.64 5.93 -7.04
CA CYS A 89 -7.66 6.09 -8.12
C CYS A 89 -7.15 4.72 -8.59
N ILE A 90 -6.54 4.68 -9.77
CA ILE A 90 -5.90 3.46 -10.23
C ILE A 90 -4.57 3.25 -9.52
N HIS A 91 -4.40 2.07 -8.90
CA HIS A 91 -3.18 1.73 -8.18
C HIS A 91 -1.93 1.65 -9.09
N LEU A 92 -2.14 1.51 -10.41
CA LEU A 92 -1.10 1.63 -11.44
C LEU A 92 -0.40 2.99 -11.41
N LEU A 93 -1.13 4.05 -11.07
CA LEU A 93 -0.63 5.42 -11.07
C LEU A 93 -0.08 5.83 -9.72
N ALA A 94 -0.87 5.62 -8.67
CA ALA A 94 -0.61 6.15 -7.35
C ALA A 94 -0.78 5.05 -6.31
N ASP A 95 0.07 5.08 -5.30
CA ASP A 95 -0.14 4.31 -4.09
C ASP A 95 -0.91 5.13 -3.03
N PRO A 96 -1.27 4.53 -1.88
CA PRO A 96 -2.00 5.24 -0.83
C PRO A 96 -1.30 6.50 -0.31
N ILE A 97 0.05 6.55 -0.33
CA ILE A 97 0.81 7.72 0.12
C ILE A 97 0.58 8.90 -0.84
N CYS A 98 0.62 8.67 -2.15
CA CYS A 98 0.29 9.68 -3.14
C CYS A 98 -1.16 10.17 -3.03
N ALA A 99 -2.11 9.26 -2.86
CA ALA A 99 -3.52 9.60 -2.69
C ALA A 99 -3.74 10.56 -1.51
N ILE A 100 -3.14 10.25 -0.35
CA ILE A 100 -3.26 11.08 0.85
C ILE A 100 -2.50 12.39 0.73
N THR A 101 -1.34 12.39 0.07
CA THR A 101 -0.59 13.62 -0.19
C THR A 101 -1.39 14.56 -1.10
N LEU A 102 -2.16 14.03 -2.05
CA LEU A 102 -3.08 14.84 -2.85
C LEU A 102 -4.23 15.44 -2.01
N ILE A 103 -4.82 14.66 -1.09
CA ILE A 103 -5.88 15.14 -0.18
C ILE A 103 -5.32 16.25 0.74
N LYS A 104 -4.10 16.10 1.24
CA LYS A 104 -3.43 17.17 2.01
C LYS A 104 -3.20 18.41 1.18
N ALA A 105 -2.65 18.26 -0.02
CA ALA A 105 -2.46 19.37 -0.93
C ALA A 105 -3.79 20.08 -1.25
N TRP A 106 -4.89 19.33 -1.31
CA TRP A 106 -6.23 19.91 -1.42
C TRP A 106 -6.55 20.77 -0.21
N ALA A 107 -6.48 20.19 1.00
CA ALA A 107 -6.75 20.85 2.26
C ALA A 107 -5.91 22.14 2.45
N ASP A 108 -4.59 22.04 2.25
CA ASP A 108 -3.63 23.15 2.36
C ASP A 108 -4.00 24.29 1.40
N THR A 109 -4.32 23.95 0.14
CA THR A 109 -4.65 24.98 -0.85
C THR A 109 -6.01 25.63 -0.61
N THR A 110 -6.99 24.90 -0.07
CA THR A 110 -8.26 25.50 0.37
C THR A 110 -8.04 26.46 1.53
N LEU A 111 -7.28 26.05 2.55
CA LEU A 111 -7.05 26.83 3.76
C LEU A 111 -6.11 28.02 3.53
N ALA A 112 -4.86 27.76 3.14
CA ALA A 112 -3.78 28.74 3.08
C ALA A 112 -3.61 29.40 1.70
N GLY A 113 -4.27 28.88 0.65
CA GLY A 113 -4.09 29.37 -0.72
C GLY A 113 -2.70 29.08 -1.30
N THR A 114 -1.88 28.33 -0.57
CA THR A 114 -0.51 27.98 -0.93
C THR A 114 -0.32 26.48 -0.81
N LEU A 115 0.51 25.92 -1.68
CA LEU A 115 0.84 24.50 -1.68
C LEU A 115 2.11 24.30 -0.84
N HIS A 116 2.00 23.70 0.34
CA HIS A 116 3.15 23.47 1.22
C HIS A 116 4.02 22.29 0.78
N THR A 117 3.42 21.26 0.17
CA THR A 117 4.14 20.08 -0.34
C THR A 117 3.96 19.97 -1.86
N PRO A 118 4.95 20.39 -2.68
CA PRO A 118 4.90 20.15 -4.11
C PRO A 118 4.98 18.65 -4.40
N LEU A 119 4.13 18.16 -5.31
CA LEU A 119 4.27 16.80 -5.83
C LEU A 119 5.19 16.81 -7.04
N PHE A 120 6.13 15.87 -7.07
CA PHE A 120 7.14 15.75 -8.11
C PHE A 120 6.83 14.56 -9.01
N PHE A 121 6.73 14.86 -10.31
CA PHE A 121 6.63 13.86 -11.36
C PHE A 121 7.98 13.75 -12.05
N HIS A 122 8.80 12.81 -11.59
CA HIS A 122 10.06 12.50 -12.25
C HIS A 122 10.22 10.98 -12.39
N PRO A 123 11.06 10.51 -13.32
CA PRO A 123 11.36 9.10 -13.42
C PRO A 123 11.96 8.57 -12.12
N LEU A 124 11.85 7.25 -11.90
CA LEU A 124 12.65 6.57 -10.89
C LEU A 124 14.16 6.77 -11.18
N PRO A 125 15.03 6.56 -10.18
CA PRO A 125 16.48 6.64 -10.39
C PRO A 125 16.91 5.78 -11.58
N PRO A 126 17.78 6.27 -12.45
CA PRO A 126 18.18 5.55 -13.64
C PRO A 126 18.90 4.24 -13.29
N ARG A 127 18.82 3.27 -14.21
CA ARG A 127 19.58 2.01 -14.12
C ARG A 127 21.05 2.26 -13.82
N ARG A 128 21.67 1.40 -13.00
CA ARG A 128 23.09 1.50 -12.71
C ARG A 128 23.88 1.20 -14.00
N LEU A 129 24.48 2.24 -14.58
CA LEU A 129 25.32 2.07 -15.76
C LEU A 129 26.67 1.47 -15.31
N GLY A 130 26.92 0.21 -15.64
CA GLY A 130 28.27 -0.39 -15.69
C GLY A 130 29.02 -0.63 -14.37
N ASN A 131 28.60 -0.07 -13.24
CA ASN A 131 29.22 -0.36 -11.94
C ASN A 131 28.45 -1.44 -11.19
N LYS A 132 28.65 -2.70 -11.59
CA LYS A 132 28.42 -3.80 -10.66
C LYS A 132 29.43 -3.63 -9.54
N THR A 133 28.96 -3.31 -8.33
CA THR A 133 29.76 -3.52 -7.13
C THR A 133 30.36 -4.93 -7.24
N PRO A 134 31.69 -5.11 -7.18
CA PRO A 134 32.35 -6.36 -7.59
C PRO A 134 31.82 -7.63 -6.89
N ASN A 135 31.15 -7.45 -5.75
CA ASN A 135 30.59 -8.51 -4.91
C ASN A 135 29.06 -8.42 -4.73
N HIS A 136 28.35 -7.66 -5.57
CA HIS A 136 26.91 -7.53 -5.43
C HIS A 136 26.20 -8.78 -5.96
N GLU A 137 25.56 -9.50 -5.04
CA GLU A 137 24.64 -10.57 -5.36
C GLU A 137 23.24 -9.98 -5.53
N PRO A 138 22.60 -10.17 -6.70
CA PRO A 138 21.26 -9.65 -6.92
C PRO A 138 20.28 -10.17 -5.86
N TYR A 139 19.29 -9.36 -5.49
CA TYR A 139 18.23 -9.78 -4.56
C TYR A 139 17.25 -10.77 -5.22
N THR A 140 17.75 -11.96 -5.52
CA THR A 140 17.07 -13.01 -6.28
C THR A 140 15.77 -13.47 -5.63
N ALA A 141 15.69 -13.50 -4.29
CA ALA A 141 14.48 -13.89 -3.59
C ALA A 141 13.31 -12.92 -3.88
N LEU A 142 13.56 -11.61 -3.88
CA LEU A 142 12.56 -10.59 -4.22
C LEU A 142 12.15 -10.73 -5.70
N ILE A 143 13.11 -10.83 -6.61
CA ILE A 143 12.83 -10.99 -8.05
C ILE A 143 12.02 -12.27 -8.31
N ASN A 144 12.39 -13.40 -7.68
CA ASN A 144 11.70 -14.66 -7.85
C ASN A 144 10.27 -14.63 -7.31
N HIS A 145 10.01 -13.85 -6.26
CA HIS A 145 8.65 -13.61 -5.79
C HIS A 145 7.78 -12.94 -6.87
N TYR A 146 8.28 -11.88 -7.52
CA TYR A 146 7.57 -11.22 -8.61
C TYR A 146 7.40 -12.12 -9.84
N LYS A 147 8.44 -12.87 -10.23
CA LYS A 147 8.34 -13.88 -11.30
C LYS A 147 7.20 -14.87 -11.03
N SER A 148 7.20 -15.47 -9.84
CA SER A 148 6.18 -16.43 -9.43
C SER A 148 4.77 -15.82 -9.45
N SER A 149 4.60 -14.59 -8.96
CA SER A 149 3.30 -13.89 -8.98
C SER A 149 2.83 -13.59 -10.41
N ILE A 150 3.73 -13.18 -11.31
CA ILE A 150 3.41 -12.94 -12.72
C ILE A 150 3.04 -14.26 -13.42
N ASP A 151 3.82 -15.32 -13.22
CA ASP A 151 3.56 -16.64 -13.81
C ASP A 151 2.21 -17.22 -13.34
N GLN A 152 1.85 -17.04 -12.06
CA GLN A 152 0.52 -17.41 -11.54
C GLN A 152 -0.60 -16.63 -12.23
N THR A 153 -0.39 -15.34 -12.50
CA THR A 153 -1.36 -14.47 -13.20
C THR A 153 -1.56 -14.95 -14.64
N LEU A 154 -0.49 -15.35 -15.33
CA LEU A 154 -0.55 -15.86 -16.70
C LEU A 154 -1.16 -17.26 -16.78
N SER A 155 -1.01 -18.07 -15.73
CA SER A 155 -1.54 -19.43 -15.65
C SER A 155 -3.00 -19.48 -15.21
N THR A 156 -3.51 -18.42 -14.57
CA THR A 156 -4.92 -18.32 -14.18
C THR A 156 -5.77 -17.82 -15.36
N ILE A 157 -6.58 -18.72 -15.93
CA ILE A 157 -7.81 -18.34 -16.65
C ILE A 157 -8.60 -17.43 -15.69
N PRO A 158 -9.17 -16.28 -16.14
CA PRO A 158 -9.81 -15.31 -15.24
C PRO A 158 -10.71 -16.07 -14.27
N PRO A 159 -10.54 -15.91 -12.95
CA PRO A 159 -11.25 -16.76 -12.02
C PRO A 159 -12.73 -16.42 -12.13
N LEU A 160 -13.47 -17.28 -12.84
CA LEU A 160 -14.84 -17.61 -12.53
C LEU A 160 -14.85 -18.41 -11.21
N SER A 161 -14.24 -17.85 -10.17
CA SER A 161 -14.37 -18.32 -8.80
C SER A 161 -14.83 -17.13 -7.98
N THR A 162 -16.13 -16.84 -8.12
CA THR A 162 -16.91 -16.25 -7.05
C THR A 162 -16.79 -17.17 -5.85
N ASN A 163 -15.73 -16.99 -5.05
CA ASN A 163 -15.77 -17.48 -3.69
C ASN A 163 -16.86 -16.63 -3.02
N ASN A 164 -18.09 -17.15 -3.02
CA ASN A 164 -19.26 -16.59 -2.35
C ASN A 164 -19.12 -16.57 -0.82
N GLY A 165 -17.88 -16.69 -0.30
CA GLY A 165 -17.55 -16.41 1.07
C GLY A 165 -17.81 -14.94 1.32
N LYS A 166 -18.73 -14.66 2.25
CA LYS A 166 -18.91 -13.30 2.76
C LYS A 166 -17.60 -12.88 3.44
N ASN A 167 -16.85 -12.02 2.78
CA ASN A 167 -15.67 -11.40 3.40
C ASN A 167 -16.15 -10.33 4.38
N ALA A 168 -15.63 -10.38 5.61
CA ALA A 168 -15.86 -9.35 6.60
C ALA A 168 -14.60 -8.49 6.75
N THR A 169 -14.79 -7.18 6.88
CA THR A 169 -13.73 -6.25 7.29
C THR A 169 -13.90 -5.98 8.78
N ILE A 170 -12.80 -6.03 9.53
CA ILE A 170 -12.78 -5.65 10.94
C ILE A 170 -11.71 -4.58 11.17
N THR A 171 -12.02 -3.62 12.04
CA THR A 171 -11.08 -2.59 12.48
C THR A 171 -10.68 -2.87 13.91
N LEU A 172 -9.38 -2.96 14.15
CA LEU A 172 -8.81 -3.25 15.48
C LEU A 172 -7.97 -2.05 15.91
N SER A 173 -8.27 -1.51 17.09
CA SER A 173 -7.51 -0.40 17.69
C SER A 173 -6.56 -0.93 18.75
N PHE A 174 -5.28 -0.58 18.63
CA PHE A 174 -4.23 -0.94 19.56
C PHE A 174 -3.74 0.33 20.26
N THR A 175 -3.93 0.39 21.57
CA THR A 175 -3.38 1.51 22.36
C THR A 175 -1.86 1.41 22.43
N ASP A 176 -1.20 2.53 22.63
CA ASP A 176 0.25 2.62 22.79
C ASP A 176 0.83 1.65 23.86
N PRO A 177 0.20 1.46 25.05
CA PRO A 177 0.58 0.39 25.98
C PRO A 177 0.45 -1.03 25.40
N MET A 178 -0.60 -1.32 24.63
CA MET A 178 -0.79 -2.64 24.00
C MET A 178 0.29 -2.91 22.94
N VAL A 179 0.62 -1.90 22.13
CA VAL A 179 1.69 -2.00 21.13
C VAL A 179 3.03 -2.26 21.81
N ARG A 180 3.37 -1.50 22.86
CA ARG A 180 4.60 -1.74 23.65
C ARG A 180 4.63 -3.13 24.27
N ALA A 181 3.51 -3.63 24.78
CA ALA A 181 3.43 -4.98 25.33
C ALA A 181 3.66 -6.04 24.23
N CYS A 182 3.05 -5.86 23.05
CA CYS A 182 3.27 -6.73 21.89
C CYS A 182 4.75 -6.75 21.48
N MET A 183 5.39 -5.57 21.39
CA MET A 183 6.80 -5.45 21.10
C MET A 183 7.67 -6.14 22.16
N ALA A 184 7.32 -6.03 23.44
CA ALA A 184 8.03 -6.70 24.53
C ALA A 184 7.94 -8.22 24.42
N MET A 185 6.75 -8.77 24.09
CA MET A 185 6.55 -10.21 23.88
C MET A 185 7.26 -10.74 22.63
N ALA A 186 7.42 -9.92 21.60
CA ALA A 186 8.11 -10.28 20.36
C ALA A 186 9.65 -10.27 20.47
N ARG A 187 10.22 -9.80 21.58
CA ARG A 187 11.67 -9.80 21.78
C ARG A 187 12.21 -11.20 22.04
N THR A 188 13.38 -11.49 21.50
CA THR A 188 14.07 -12.78 21.75
C THR A 188 14.50 -12.86 23.22
N PRO A 189 14.17 -13.94 23.94
CA PRO A 189 14.61 -14.13 25.32
C PRO A 189 16.15 -14.09 25.43
N GLY A 190 16.68 -13.26 26.32
CA GLY A 190 18.13 -13.16 26.58
C GLY A 190 18.91 -12.25 25.63
N ALA A 191 18.25 -11.53 24.72
CA ALA A 191 18.92 -10.55 23.87
C ALA A 191 19.48 -9.36 24.70
N PRO A 192 20.71 -8.87 24.43
CA PRO A 192 21.32 -7.80 25.21
C PRO A 192 20.49 -6.51 25.15
N PRO A 193 20.46 -5.69 26.22
CA PRO A 193 19.62 -4.48 26.32
C PRO A 193 19.79 -3.49 25.15
N HIS A 194 20.96 -3.48 24.50
CA HIS A 194 21.28 -2.57 23.40
C HIS A 194 20.76 -3.02 22.02
N THR A 195 20.25 -4.25 21.89
CA THR A 195 19.53 -4.73 20.69
C THR A 195 18.03 -4.42 20.73
N SER A 196 17.56 -3.87 21.86
CA SER A 196 16.13 -3.65 22.15
C SER A 196 15.49 -2.47 21.40
N HIS A 197 16.30 -1.62 20.77
CA HIS A 197 15.86 -0.46 19.99
C HIS A 197 15.46 -0.79 18.56
N ASP A 198 15.73 -2.00 18.08
CA ASP A 198 15.57 -2.28 16.65
C ASP A 198 14.12 -2.62 16.29
N LEU A 199 13.30 -3.17 17.20
CA LEU A 199 11.97 -3.72 16.84
C LEU A 199 10.98 -2.60 16.60
N SER A 200 10.35 -2.60 15.44
CA SER A 200 9.29 -1.67 15.08
C SER A 200 7.92 -2.18 15.52
N PRO A 201 6.96 -1.27 15.78
CA PRO A 201 5.55 -1.62 16.00
C PRO A 201 4.99 -2.48 14.87
N PHE A 202 5.27 -2.12 13.61
CA PHE A 202 4.86 -2.88 12.43
C PHE A 202 5.33 -4.34 12.48
N GLU A 203 6.62 -4.60 12.72
CA GLU A 203 7.16 -5.97 12.79
C GLU A 203 6.47 -6.81 13.89
N ALA A 204 6.23 -6.21 15.06
CA ALA A 204 5.60 -6.90 16.18
C ALA A 204 4.12 -7.21 15.92
N LEU A 205 3.34 -6.23 15.42
CA LEU A 205 1.92 -6.40 15.14
C LEU A 205 1.69 -7.33 13.94
N ALA A 206 2.44 -7.17 12.85
CA ALA A 206 2.36 -8.07 11.70
C ALA A 206 2.70 -9.52 12.12
N GLY A 207 3.72 -9.71 12.96
CA GLY A 207 4.05 -11.02 13.54
C GLY A 207 2.91 -11.60 14.38
N LEU A 208 2.25 -10.77 15.20
CA LEU A 208 1.09 -11.18 15.99
C LEU A 208 -0.06 -11.67 15.09
N PHE A 209 -0.43 -10.89 14.07
CA PHE A 209 -1.47 -11.29 13.12
C PHE A 209 -1.10 -12.57 12.38
N TRP A 210 0.17 -12.70 11.99
CA TRP A 210 0.65 -13.89 11.29
C TRP A 210 0.48 -15.16 12.11
N VAL A 211 0.89 -15.12 13.38
CA VAL A 211 0.76 -16.25 14.31
C VAL A 211 -0.71 -16.56 14.57
N CYS A 212 -1.51 -15.57 14.95
CA CYS A 212 -2.92 -15.78 15.28
C CYS A 212 -3.72 -16.35 14.09
N LEU A 213 -3.53 -15.81 12.88
CA LEU A 213 -4.27 -16.28 11.70
C LEU A 213 -3.84 -17.68 11.26
N SER A 214 -2.56 -18.04 11.45
CA SER A 214 -2.08 -19.39 11.16
C SER A 214 -2.68 -20.42 12.11
N GLU A 215 -2.80 -20.10 13.40
CA GLU A 215 -3.45 -20.97 14.39
C GLU A 215 -4.94 -21.17 14.11
N ILE A 216 -5.65 -20.10 13.73
CA ILE A 216 -7.08 -20.17 13.38
C ILE A 216 -7.33 -21.06 12.15
N LYS A 217 -6.43 -21.03 11.16
CA LYS A 217 -6.55 -21.87 9.94
C LYS A 217 -6.26 -23.35 10.17
N GLY A 218 -6.03 -23.79 11.41
CA GLY A 218 -5.77 -25.19 11.73
C GLY A 218 -4.41 -25.68 11.24
N LEU A 219 -3.47 -24.76 10.97
CA LEU A 219 -2.07 -25.13 10.73
C LEU A 219 -1.46 -25.52 12.09
N HIS A 220 -1.51 -26.82 12.38
CA HIS A 220 -0.95 -27.40 13.60
C HIS A 220 0.54 -27.72 13.40
N GLY A 221 1.37 -27.45 14.40
CA GLY A 221 2.83 -27.69 14.34
C GLY A 221 3.64 -26.44 13.96
N ASN A 222 4.75 -26.63 13.23
CA ASN A 222 5.68 -25.56 12.86
C ASN A 222 5.30 -24.80 11.58
N GLN A 223 4.11 -25.06 11.02
CA GLN A 223 3.68 -24.50 9.74
C GLN A 223 2.90 -23.20 9.93
N LEU A 224 3.26 -22.17 9.15
CA LEU A 224 2.58 -20.89 9.09
C LEU A 224 1.89 -20.72 7.74
N LEU A 225 0.87 -19.88 7.70
CA LEU A 225 0.35 -19.34 6.46
C LEU A 225 1.48 -18.63 5.70
N ASP A 226 1.49 -18.65 4.38
CA ASP A 226 2.42 -17.79 3.65
C ASP A 226 2.11 -16.32 3.94
N MET A 227 3.15 -15.49 4.10
CA MET A 227 3.01 -14.06 4.38
C MET A 227 3.83 -13.25 3.38
N SER A 228 3.29 -12.11 2.99
CA SER A 228 4.03 -11.05 2.31
C SER A 228 3.87 -9.74 3.07
N ILE A 229 4.90 -8.89 3.02
CA ILE A 229 4.83 -7.51 3.51
C ILE A 229 4.88 -6.54 2.34
N CYS A 230 4.23 -5.39 2.51
CA CYS A 230 4.23 -4.32 1.52
C CYS A 230 4.78 -3.05 2.18
N LEU A 231 5.88 -2.51 1.64
CA LEU A 231 6.60 -1.38 2.22
C LEU A 231 6.77 -0.25 1.21
N ASP A 232 6.74 0.99 1.69
CA ASP A 232 7.12 2.18 0.93
C ASP A 232 8.65 2.25 0.77
N THR A 233 9.13 2.19 -0.47
CA THR A 233 10.56 2.23 -0.79
C THR A 233 11.04 3.62 -1.22
N ARG A 234 10.24 4.68 -1.11
CA ARG A 234 10.67 6.05 -1.49
C ARG A 234 11.97 6.47 -0.83
N LYS A 235 12.08 6.29 0.48
CA LYS A 235 13.30 6.63 1.25
C LYS A 235 14.51 5.81 0.79
N VAL A 236 14.29 4.54 0.48
CA VAL A 236 15.33 3.60 0.01
C VAL A 236 15.88 4.04 -1.34
N LEU A 237 15.00 4.51 -2.23
CA LEU A 237 15.33 5.01 -3.55
C LEU A 237 15.85 6.46 -3.55
N GLY A 238 15.91 7.13 -2.39
CA GLY A 238 16.31 8.53 -2.29
C GLY A 238 15.32 9.49 -2.96
N LEU A 239 14.04 9.10 -3.05
CA LEU A 239 12.98 9.92 -3.64
C LEU A 239 12.50 10.98 -2.65
N ASP A 240 12.11 12.13 -3.19
CA ASP A 240 11.47 13.18 -2.40
C ASP A 240 10.16 12.69 -1.77
N LYS A 241 9.81 13.25 -0.60
CA LYS A 241 8.52 12.97 0.04
C LYS A 241 7.32 13.30 -0.85
N GLY A 242 7.49 14.26 -1.76
CA GLY A 242 6.50 14.65 -2.75
C GLY A 242 6.48 13.79 -4.01
N TYR A 243 7.29 12.73 -4.12
CA TYR A 243 7.30 11.87 -5.29
C TYR A 243 5.90 11.31 -5.57
N PHE A 244 5.41 11.54 -6.79
CA PHE A 244 4.12 11.07 -7.25
C PHE A 244 4.26 9.86 -8.16
N GLY A 245 3.89 8.70 -7.63
CA GLY A 245 3.97 7.41 -8.31
C GLY A 245 3.82 6.27 -7.30
N ASN A 246 3.80 5.04 -7.79
CA ASN A 246 3.78 3.87 -6.92
C ASN A 246 5.20 3.51 -6.47
N CYS A 247 5.44 3.45 -5.16
CA CYS A 247 6.69 2.94 -4.57
C CYS A 247 6.42 1.88 -3.50
N MET A 248 5.30 1.18 -3.61
CA MET A 248 4.95 0.10 -2.71
C MET A 248 5.49 -1.21 -3.26
N VAL A 249 6.48 -1.78 -2.56
CA VAL A 249 7.09 -3.06 -2.95
C VAL A 249 6.59 -4.14 -2.01
N TYR A 250 6.09 -5.23 -2.61
CA TYR A 250 5.70 -6.45 -1.92
C TYR A 250 6.87 -7.42 -1.87
N ASN A 251 7.05 -8.10 -0.75
CA ASN A 251 8.05 -9.14 -0.62
C ASN A 251 7.56 -10.27 0.27
N LYS A 252 7.88 -11.51 -0.12
CA LYS A 252 7.50 -12.70 0.64
C LYS A 252 8.36 -12.82 1.88
N VAL A 253 7.71 -13.08 3.02
CA VAL A 253 8.36 -13.49 4.24
C VAL A 253 8.49 -15.01 4.19
N LEU A 254 9.69 -15.49 3.86
CA LEU A 254 9.95 -16.91 3.77
C LEU A 254 9.69 -17.57 5.13
N HIS A 255 9.14 -18.78 5.06
CA HIS A 255 8.62 -19.52 6.20
C HIS A 255 9.66 -19.59 7.33
N ALA A 256 9.30 -19.06 8.50
CA ALA A 256 10.05 -19.32 9.72
C ALA A 256 9.72 -20.75 10.16
N GLU A 257 10.64 -21.70 9.97
CA GLU A 257 10.55 -22.99 10.65
C GLU A 257 10.66 -22.73 12.15
N PHE A 258 9.53 -22.74 12.87
CA PHE A 258 9.56 -22.42 14.29
C PHE A 258 10.22 -23.55 15.08
N SER A 259 11.27 -23.21 15.80
CA SER A 259 12.04 -24.21 16.55
C SER A 259 11.34 -24.67 17.83
N ASP A 260 10.51 -23.80 18.42
CA ASP A 260 9.79 -24.05 19.68
C ASP A 260 8.40 -23.39 19.66
N ASN A 261 7.39 -24.14 20.12
CA ASN A 261 6.00 -23.70 20.23
C ASN A 261 5.85 -22.52 21.21
N LYS A 262 6.82 -22.29 22.10
CA LYS A 262 6.78 -21.23 23.11
C LYS A 262 7.14 -19.83 22.61
N ASN A 263 7.82 -19.69 21.47
CA ASN A 263 8.39 -18.40 21.01
C ASN A 263 7.96 -17.95 19.60
N LYS A 264 6.83 -18.45 19.08
CA LYS A 264 6.35 -18.17 17.70
C LYS A 264 6.32 -16.68 17.35
N LEU A 265 5.83 -15.82 18.26
CA LEU A 265 5.76 -14.37 18.00
C LEU A 265 7.13 -13.75 17.79
N SER A 266 8.12 -14.11 18.61
CA SER A 266 9.48 -13.58 18.48
C SER A 266 10.15 -14.03 17.20
N GLU A 267 9.96 -15.30 16.84
CA GLU A 267 10.50 -15.85 15.61
C GLU A 267 9.81 -15.25 14.36
N ALA A 268 8.49 -15.01 14.41
CA ALA A 268 7.73 -14.34 13.34
C ALA A 268 8.21 -12.90 13.13
N ALA A 269 8.32 -12.13 14.22
CA ALA A 269 8.81 -10.76 14.18
C ALA A 269 10.26 -10.69 13.68
N ARG A 270 11.11 -11.65 14.05
CA ARG A 270 12.48 -11.78 13.54
C ARG A 270 12.51 -12.04 12.03
N ALA A 271 11.67 -12.93 11.52
CA ALA A 271 11.60 -13.22 10.09
C ALA A 271 11.14 -11.99 9.29
N ILE A 272 10.10 -11.31 9.74
CA ILE A 272 9.61 -10.06 9.12
C ILE A 272 10.72 -9.01 9.11
N ARG A 273 11.39 -8.80 10.26
CA ARG A 273 12.52 -7.88 10.37
C ARG A 273 13.63 -8.16 9.36
N GLN A 274 14.00 -9.42 9.17
CA GLN A 274 15.06 -9.78 8.23
C GLN A 274 14.69 -9.35 6.81
N VAL A 275 13.42 -9.50 6.42
CA VAL A 275 12.92 -9.03 5.13
C VAL A 275 12.89 -7.51 5.07
N VAL A 276 12.36 -6.82 6.09
CA VAL A 276 12.34 -5.35 6.18
C VAL A 276 13.75 -4.78 6.05
N LYS A 277 14.74 -5.35 6.77
CA LYS A 277 16.14 -4.92 6.70
C LYS A 277 16.70 -5.04 5.28
N LYS A 278 16.48 -6.18 4.62
CA LYS A 278 16.91 -6.38 3.23
C LYS A 278 16.21 -5.44 2.24
N MET A 279 14.94 -5.13 2.46
CA MET A 279 14.20 -4.17 1.61
C MET A 279 14.63 -2.73 1.83
N ASN A 280 15.20 -2.42 3.00
CA ASN A 280 15.80 -1.12 3.29
C ASN A 280 17.18 -0.93 2.63
N GLU A 281 17.73 -1.97 2.01
CA GLU A 281 18.96 -1.91 1.23
C GLU A 281 18.63 -1.48 -0.22
N ASN A 282 19.15 -0.33 -0.64
CA ASN A 282 18.86 0.26 -1.96
C ASN A 282 19.16 -0.70 -3.12
N GLU A 283 20.27 -1.43 -3.03
CA GLU A 283 20.72 -2.30 -4.12
C GLU A 283 19.65 -3.33 -4.54
N GLY A 284 18.96 -3.95 -3.58
CA GLY A 284 17.97 -4.97 -3.85
C GLY A 284 16.68 -4.44 -4.48
N ILE A 285 16.26 -3.22 -4.16
CA ILE A 285 15.11 -2.57 -4.82
C ILE A 285 15.48 -2.16 -6.25
N MET A 286 16.70 -1.65 -6.44
CA MET A 286 17.19 -1.34 -7.79
C MET A 286 17.33 -2.57 -8.67
N ASP A 287 17.71 -3.73 -8.13
CA ASP A 287 17.72 -5.00 -8.88
C ASP A 287 16.33 -5.37 -9.40
N LEU A 288 15.31 -5.20 -8.55
CA LEU A 288 13.92 -5.45 -8.94
C LEU A 288 13.47 -4.50 -10.04
N ILE A 289 13.79 -3.20 -9.94
CA ILE A 289 13.45 -2.20 -10.98
C ILE A 289 14.11 -2.57 -12.30
N GLU A 290 15.42 -2.84 -12.30
CA GLU A 290 16.17 -3.23 -13.49
C GLU A 290 15.63 -4.52 -14.11
N TRP A 291 15.22 -5.49 -13.28
CA TRP A 291 14.58 -6.71 -13.76
C TRP A 291 13.21 -6.42 -14.40
N LEU A 292 12.34 -5.63 -13.74
CA LEU A 292 11.01 -5.28 -14.26
C LEU A 292 11.10 -4.53 -15.60
N GLU A 293 12.00 -3.54 -15.70
CA GLU A 293 12.20 -2.77 -16.94
C GLU A 293 12.68 -3.65 -18.11
N ASN A 294 13.52 -4.64 -17.84
CA ASN A 294 14.05 -5.53 -18.88
C ASN A 294 13.05 -6.62 -19.30
N ASN A 295 12.04 -6.91 -18.49
CA ASN A 295 11.13 -8.03 -18.74
C ASN A 295 9.73 -7.61 -19.23
N ASP A 296 9.49 -6.31 -19.46
CA ASP A 296 8.26 -5.65 -20.00
C ASP A 296 7.04 -6.59 -20.09
N HIS A 297 6.64 -7.12 -18.94
CA HIS A 297 5.53 -8.05 -18.86
C HIS A 297 4.26 -7.21 -18.96
N ASN A 298 3.51 -7.35 -20.05
CA ASN A 298 2.20 -6.70 -20.22
C ASN A 298 1.16 -7.12 -19.16
N SER A 299 1.51 -8.07 -18.29
CA SER A 299 0.72 -8.56 -17.16
C SER A 299 1.22 -7.97 -15.84
N LEU A 300 0.32 -7.31 -15.12
CA LEU A 300 0.59 -6.88 -13.75
C LEU A 300 0.56 -8.10 -12.82
N PRO A 301 1.51 -8.24 -11.88
CA PRO A 301 1.46 -9.32 -10.90
C PRO A 301 0.16 -9.22 -10.10
N LEU A 302 -0.65 -10.28 -10.11
CA LEU A 302 -1.74 -10.43 -9.16
C LEU A 302 -1.11 -10.75 -7.80
N MET A 303 -0.97 -9.71 -6.98
CA MET A 303 -0.43 -9.83 -5.62
C MET A 303 -1.44 -10.45 -4.63
N ASN A 304 -2.64 -10.79 -5.08
CA ASN A 304 -3.72 -11.40 -4.28
C ASN A 304 -3.63 -12.94 -4.25
N GLY A 305 -2.46 -13.48 -3.90
CA GLY A 305 -2.29 -14.91 -3.63
C GLY A 305 -3.05 -15.37 -2.38
N HIS A 306 -2.82 -16.62 -1.94
CA HIS A 306 -3.38 -17.16 -0.69
C HIS A 306 -2.65 -16.66 0.58
N ASP A 307 -1.68 -15.77 0.41
CA ASP A 307 -0.81 -15.24 1.45
C ASP A 307 -1.54 -14.19 2.31
N LEU A 308 -1.18 -14.12 3.60
CA LEU A 308 -1.48 -12.94 4.42
C LEU A 308 -0.59 -11.78 3.98
N ILE A 309 -1.20 -10.63 3.67
CA ILE A 309 -0.47 -9.43 3.26
C ILE A 309 -0.56 -8.37 4.36
N CYS A 310 0.58 -7.93 4.87
CA CYS A 310 0.68 -6.82 5.81
C CYS A 310 1.33 -5.61 5.12
N ALA A 311 0.55 -4.57 4.84
CA ALA A 311 1.06 -3.31 4.31
C ALA A 311 1.44 -2.36 5.44
N ASN A 312 2.67 -1.84 5.44
CA ASN A 312 3.08 -0.79 6.36
C ASN A 312 2.65 0.57 5.79
N LEU A 313 1.70 1.20 6.47
CA LEU A 313 1.17 2.51 6.14
C LEU A 313 1.43 3.56 7.22
N GLU A 314 2.40 3.33 8.13
CA GLU A 314 2.78 4.27 9.20
C GLU A 314 3.30 5.62 8.67
N GLY A 315 3.73 5.67 7.41
CA GLY A 315 4.12 6.91 6.74
C GLY A 315 2.95 7.83 6.36
N LEU A 316 1.70 7.40 6.55
CA LEU A 316 0.51 8.18 6.26
C LEU A 316 0.18 9.12 7.40
N ASP A 317 0.11 10.41 7.10
CA ASP A 317 -0.27 11.43 8.08
C ASP A 317 -1.63 12.05 7.70
N LEU A 318 -2.70 11.27 7.65
CA LEU A 318 -4.03 11.79 7.25
C LEU A 318 -4.54 12.89 8.19
N TYR A 319 -4.20 12.84 9.47
CA TYR A 319 -4.76 13.74 10.49
C TYR A 319 -4.36 15.21 10.31
N SER A 320 -3.32 15.50 9.52
CA SER A 320 -2.95 16.88 9.17
C SER A 320 -3.74 17.46 7.99
N ALA A 321 -4.54 16.66 7.27
CA ALA A 321 -5.41 17.18 6.22
C ALA A 321 -6.67 17.83 6.83
N VAL A 322 -6.62 19.15 7.02
CA VAL A 322 -7.71 19.92 7.65
C VAL A 322 -8.37 20.85 6.63
N PHE A 323 -9.68 20.67 6.42
CA PHE A 323 -10.51 21.60 5.65
C PHE A 323 -11.20 22.55 6.63
N GLU A 324 -10.74 23.80 6.66
CA GLU A 324 -11.29 24.86 7.51
C GLU A 324 -11.85 25.99 6.64
N ASP A 325 -12.93 26.62 7.10
CA ASP A 325 -13.46 27.83 6.48
C ASP A 325 -12.50 29.00 6.69
N ARG A 326 -12.25 29.76 5.62
CA ARG A 326 -11.58 31.05 5.75
C ARG A 326 -12.57 32.03 6.39
N ILE A 327 -12.43 32.23 7.70
CA ILE A 327 -13.09 33.33 8.43
C ILE A 327 -12.49 34.66 7.98
#